data_AF-A0A699Z2Q8-F1
#
_entry.id   AF-A0A699Z2Q8-F1
#
_cell.length_a   1.000
_cell.length_b   1.000
_cell.length_c   1.000
_cell.angle_alpha   90.00
_cell.angle_beta   90.00
_cell.angle_gamma   90.00
#
_symmetry.space_group_name_H-M   'P 1'
#
loop_
_entity.id
_entity.type
_entity.pdbx_description
1 polymer ?
#
loop_
_entity_poly.entity_id
_entity_poly.type
_entity_poly.pdbx_seq_one_letter_code
_entity_poly.pdbx_strand_id
1 'polypeptide(L)'
;MADQLRRWKLTKGQVKHASGLNNARRDTERWLAPIKPHLQHLAAASSASTSLVGNLKHITVTLATWDAVWEVYLDPKWAEQRLRLYGAQDRTMEQFFKKLEEEMEEVSMERHGRAKQLVVFFGAAGIGTGGGLEPAA
;
A
#
# COMPACT_ATOMS: atom_id res chain seq x y z
N MET A 1 -26.94 -6.45 35.49
CA MET A 1 -25.69 -5.84 35.01
C MET A 1 -25.85 -5.58 33.52
N ALA A 2 -25.74 -4.33 33.08
CA ALA A 2 -25.94 -3.98 31.69
C ALA A 2 -24.84 -4.62 30.83
N ASP A 3 -25.26 -5.26 29.74
CA ASP A 3 -24.38 -5.97 28.83
C ASP A 3 -23.53 -4.94 28.06
N GLN A 4 -22.37 -4.57 28.63
CA GLN A 4 -21.45 -3.67 27.96
C GLN A 4 -20.89 -4.38 26.73
N LEU A 5 -21.30 -3.90 25.56
CA LEU A 5 -20.72 -4.27 24.26
C LEU A 5 -19.24 -3.87 24.24
N ARG A 6 -18.34 -4.86 24.36
CA ARG A 6 -16.92 -4.65 24.08
C ARG A 6 -16.75 -4.41 22.58
N ARG A 7 -15.90 -3.45 22.22
CA ARG A 7 -15.68 -3.02 20.84
C ARG A 7 -14.20 -3.14 20.49
N TRP A 8 -13.92 -3.94 19.47
CA TRP A 8 -12.60 -4.06 18.86
C TRP A 8 -12.55 -3.25 17.58
N LYS A 9 -11.39 -2.65 17.27
CA LYS A 9 -11.22 -1.81 16.08
C LYS A 9 -9.84 -1.99 15.49
N LEU A 10 -9.79 -2.35 14.22
CA LEU A 10 -8.60 -2.26 13.38
C LEU A 10 -8.81 -1.13 12.38
N THR A 11 -8.00 -0.08 12.48
CA THR A 11 -8.08 1.08 11.57
C THR A 11 -7.25 0.87 10.32
N LYS A 12 -7.64 1.52 9.22
CA LYS A 12 -6.83 1.55 7.99
C LYS A 12 -5.40 2.05 8.21
N GLY A 13 -5.20 2.99 9.14
CA GLY A 13 -3.87 3.49 9.51
C GLY A 13 -3.01 2.40 10.16
N GLN A 14 -3.59 1.64 11.10
CA GLN A 14 -2.93 0.49 11.72
C GLN A 14 -2.61 -0.60 10.70
N VAL A 15 -3.54 -0.91 9.78
CA VAL A 15 -3.28 -1.88 8.69
C VAL A 15 -2.10 -1.44 7.85
N LYS A 16 -2.06 -0.17 7.39
CA LYS A 16 -0.94 0.34 6.58
C LYS A 16 0.41 0.34 7.30
N HIS A 17 0.39 0.53 8.62
CA HIS A 17 1.60 0.51 9.42
C HIS A 17 2.09 -0.92 9.64
N ALA A 18 1.21 -1.81 10.14
CA ALA A 18 1.55 -3.20 10.46
C ALA A 18 1.89 -4.04 9.22
N SER A 19 1.22 -3.79 8.08
CA SER A 19 1.56 -4.45 6.80
C SER A 19 2.86 -3.95 6.16
N GLY A 20 3.52 -2.95 6.74
CA GLY A 20 4.74 -2.37 6.18
C GLY A 20 4.53 -1.45 4.98
N LEU A 21 3.29 -1.22 4.54
CA LEU A 21 2.98 -0.35 3.37
C LEU A 21 3.48 1.08 3.53
N ASN A 22 3.41 1.64 4.74
CA ASN A 22 3.96 2.97 5.00
C ASN A 22 5.48 3.01 4.83
N ASN A 23 6.19 1.95 5.25
CA ASN A 23 7.64 1.87 5.10
C ASN A 23 8.02 1.68 3.63
N ALA A 24 7.37 0.74 2.94
CA ALA A 24 7.60 0.52 1.51
C ALA A 24 7.34 1.78 0.66
N ARG A 25 6.35 2.60 1.02
CA ARG A 25 6.15 3.91 0.40
C ARG A 25 7.35 4.83 0.60
N ARG A 26 7.83 4.97 1.84
CA ARG A 26 9.01 5.81 2.15
C ARG A 26 10.26 5.31 1.45
N ASP A 27 10.46 4.00 1.40
CA ASP A 27 11.60 3.38 0.72
C ASP A 27 11.56 3.65 -0.78
N THR A 28 10.38 3.51 -1.40
CA THR A 28 10.14 3.90 -2.81
C THR A 28 10.47 5.37 -3.06
N GLU A 29 9.97 6.28 -2.21
CA GLU A 29 10.24 7.71 -2.31
C GLU A 29 11.75 8.00 -2.17
N ARG A 30 12.43 7.31 -1.23
CA ARG A 30 13.87 7.43 -1.02
C ARG A 30 14.69 6.92 -2.20
N TRP A 31 14.31 5.79 -2.79
CA TRP A 31 15.03 5.18 -3.92
C TRP A 31 14.87 5.98 -5.20
N LEU A 32 13.72 6.65 -5.39
CA LEU A 32 13.48 7.51 -6.55
C LEU A 32 14.07 8.92 -6.40
N ALA A 33 14.38 9.36 -5.18
CA ALA A 33 14.85 10.72 -4.93
C ALA A 33 16.07 11.13 -5.80
N PRO A 34 17.11 10.30 -5.98
CA PRO A 34 18.27 10.67 -6.80
C PRO A 34 17.94 10.85 -8.29
N ILE A 35 16.97 10.08 -8.82
CA ILE A 35 16.61 10.11 -10.24
C ILE A 35 15.41 11.00 -10.55
N LYS A 36 14.78 11.61 -9.52
CA LYS A 36 13.66 12.54 -9.68
C LYS A 36 13.87 13.62 -10.75
N PRO A 37 15.02 14.33 -10.84
CA PRO A 37 15.23 15.30 -11.91
C PRO A 37 15.27 14.67 -13.31
N HIS A 38 15.83 13.47 -13.45
CA HIS A 38 15.86 12.72 -14.72
C HIS A 38 14.43 12.34 -15.16
N LEU A 39 13.59 11.89 -14.22
CA LEU A 39 12.18 11.59 -14.48
C LEU A 39 11.39 12.83 -14.89
N GLN A 40 11.65 13.99 -14.27
CA GLN A 40 11.02 15.25 -14.65
C GLN A 40 11.44 15.70 -16.06
N HIS A 41 12.72 15.52 -16.39
CA HIS A 41 13.24 15.87 -17.72
C HIS A 41 12.63 14.97 -18.81
N LEU A 42 12.54 13.66 -18.55
CA LEU A 42 11.84 12.70 -19.41
C LEU A 42 10.36 13.08 -19.59
N ALA A 43 9.66 13.40 -18.50
CA ALA A 43 8.24 13.78 -18.55
C ALA A 43 8.00 15.07 -19.36
N ALA A 44 8.97 15.99 -19.40
CA ALA A 44 8.89 17.21 -20.20
C ALA A 44 9.14 16.97 -21.70
N ALA A 45 9.66 15.80 -22.09
CA ALA A 45 9.98 15.47 -23.47
C ALA A 45 8.96 14.49 -24.05
N SER A 46 7.97 15.02 -24.78
CA SER A 46 6.92 14.21 -25.40
C SER A 46 7.46 13.28 -26.49
N SER A 47 7.21 11.98 -26.36
CA SER A 47 7.42 10.97 -27.39
C SER A 47 6.37 11.01 -28.50
N ALA A 48 5.26 11.74 -28.30
CA ALA A 48 4.13 11.79 -29.21
C ALA A 48 4.18 13.01 -30.16
N SER A 49 5.36 13.61 -30.36
CA SER A 49 5.48 14.74 -31.26
C SER A 49 5.35 14.30 -32.72
N THR A 50 4.61 15.07 -33.51
CA THR A 50 4.53 14.89 -34.97
C THR A 50 5.67 15.60 -35.71
N SER A 51 6.48 16.39 -35.01
CA SER A 51 7.60 17.15 -35.58
C SER A 51 8.93 16.43 -35.41
N LEU A 52 9.81 16.51 -36.42
CA LEU A 52 11.16 15.97 -36.34
C LEU A 52 11.95 16.56 -35.15
N VAL A 53 11.85 17.87 -34.94
CA VAL A 53 12.53 18.57 -33.85
C VAL A 53 12.07 18.07 -32.47
N GLY A 54 10.76 17.86 -32.30
CA GLY A 54 10.21 17.31 -31.06
C GLY A 54 10.68 15.88 -30.81
N ASN A 55 10.72 15.04 -31.85
CA ASN A 55 11.18 13.66 -31.74
C ASN A 55 12.69 13.57 -31.44
N LEU A 56 13.52 14.41 -32.08
CA LEU A 56 14.96 14.49 -31.77
C LEU A 56 15.20 14.94 -30.33
N LYS A 57 14.43 15.92 -29.85
CA LYS A 57 14.48 16.35 -28.45
C LYS A 57 14.13 15.19 -27.51
N HIS A 58 13.08 14.42 -27.79
CA HIS A 58 12.71 13.24 -26.99
C HIS A 58 13.83 12.19 -26.96
N ILE A 59 14.37 11.81 -28.12
CA ILE A 59 15.48 10.84 -28.20
C ILE A 59 16.70 11.32 -27.41
N THR A 60 17.06 12.60 -27.55
CA THR A 60 18.22 13.18 -26.84
C THR A 60 18.04 13.13 -25.33
N VAL A 61 16.84 13.50 -24.84
CA VAL A 61 16.50 13.45 -23.41
C VAL A 61 16.50 12.01 -22.89
N THR A 62 15.95 11.06 -23.66
CA THR A 62 15.94 9.64 -23.30
C THR A 62 17.36 9.09 -23.20
N LEU A 63 18.21 9.33 -24.20
CA LEU A 63 19.61 8.86 -24.17
C LEU A 63 20.39 9.45 -22.99
N ALA A 64 20.23 10.76 -22.73
CA ALA A 64 20.94 11.43 -21.64
C ALA A 64 20.51 10.98 -20.23
N THR A 65 19.32 10.39 -20.09
CA THR A 65 18.77 9.96 -18.79
C THR A 65 18.73 8.44 -18.62
N TRP A 66 18.97 7.69 -19.69
CA TRP A 66 18.79 6.24 -19.76
C TRP A 66 19.53 5.50 -18.66
N ASP A 67 20.86 5.66 -18.60
CA ASP A 67 21.70 4.93 -17.66
C ASP A 67 21.32 5.23 -16.21
N ALA A 68 21.19 6.50 -15.85
CA ALA A 68 20.82 6.92 -14.49
C ALA A 68 19.47 6.35 -14.03
N VAL A 69 18.48 6.29 -14.95
CA VAL A 69 17.14 5.80 -14.64
C VAL A 69 17.11 4.27 -14.53
N TRP A 70 17.79 3.56 -15.45
CA TRP A 70 17.78 2.09 -15.46
C TRP A 70 18.62 1.47 -14.35
N GLU A 71 19.74 2.09 -13.95
CA GLU A 71 20.51 1.68 -12.78
C GLU A 71 19.63 1.56 -11.52
N VAL A 72 18.69 2.49 -11.33
CA VAL A 72 17.76 2.44 -10.19
C VAL A 72 16.67 1.41 -10.39
N TYR A 73 16.09 1.27 -11.59
CA TYR A 73 14.96 0.37 -11.83
C TYR A 73 15.34 -1.11 -11.89
N LEU A 74 16.56 -1.42 -12.31
CA LEU A 74 17.04 -2.80 -12.38
C LEU A 74 17.49 -3.37 -11.03
N ASP A 75 17.53 -2.53 -9.99
CA ASP A 75 17.90 -2.96 -8.64
C ASP A 75 16.89 -4.01 -8.10
N PRO A 76 17.37 -5.18 -7.63
CA PRO A 76 16.52 -6.26 -7.14
C PRO A 76 15.63 -5.86 -5.95
N LYS A 77 15.96 -4.79 -5.22
CA LYS A 77 15.17 -4.28 -4.08
C LYS A 77 13.70 -4.03 -4.43
N TRP A 78 13.38 -3.69 -5.69
CA TRP A 78 12.00 -3.49 -6.14
C TRP A 78 11.19 -4.78 -6.13
N ALA A 79 11.78 -5.86 -6.67
CA ALA A 79 11.14 -7.18 -6.71
C ALA A 79 10.99 -7.75 -5.30
N GLU A 80 12.02 -7.60 -4.47
CA GLU A 80 11.99 -8.03 -3.07
C GLU A 80 10.91 -7.30 -2.26
N GLN A 81 10.82 -5.98 -2.38
CA GLN A 81 9.79 -5.19 -1.70
C GLN A 81 8.39 -5.63 -2.14
N ARG A 82 8.18 -5.84 -3.45
CA ARG A 82 6.89 -6.28 -3.99
C ARG A 82 6.50 -7.66 -3.43
N LEU A 83 7.46 -8.59 -3.36
CA LEU A 83 7.23 -9.91 -2.80
C LEU A 83 6.89 -9.85 -1.30
N ARG A 84 7.60 -9.02 -0.52
CA ARG A 84 7.30 -8.84 0.93
C ARG A 84 5.90 -8.27 1.16
N LEU A 85 5.45 -7.37 0.30
CA LEU A 85 4.12 -6.75 0.41
C LEU A 85 2.99 -7.69 -0.05
N TYR A 86 3.29 -8.72 -0.84
CA TYR A 86 2.30 -9.67 -1.29
C TYR A 86 1.65 -10.38 -0.09
N GLY A 87 0.32 -10.22 0.07
CA GLY A 87 -0.44 -10.73 1.21
C GLY A 87 -0.14 -10.07 2.56
N ALA A 88 0.58 -8.94 2.60
CA ALA A 88 0.95 -8.31 3.87
C ALA A 88 -0.25 -7.74 4.64
N GLN A 89 -1.27 -7.25 3.93
CA GLN A 89 -2.53 -6.83 4.54
C GLN A 89 -3.31 -8.03 5.11
N ASP A 90 -3.35 -9.15 4.37
CA ASP A 90 -4.04 -10.37 4.79
C ASP A 90 -3.41 -10.91 6.08
N ARG A 91 -2.08 -11.03 6.13
CA ARG A 91 -1.35 -11.39 7.35
C ARG A 91 -1.63 -10.46 8.53
N THR A 92 -1.77 -9.15 8.27
CA THR A 92 -2.12 -8.17 9.32
C THR A 92 -3.54 -8.41 9.85
N MET A 93 -4.47 -8.76 8.96
CA MET A 93 -5.85 -9.05 9.32
C MET A 93 -5.95 -10.38 10.08
N GLU A 94 -5.23 -11.41 9.64
CA GLU A 94 -5.13 -12.71 10.34
C GLU A 94 -4.62 -12.52 11.78
N GLN A 95 -3.57 -11.72 11.98
CA GLN A 95 -3.07 -11.41 13.32
C GLN A 95 -4.10 -10.69 14.19
N PHE A 96 -4.87 -9.77 13.62
CA PHE A 96 -5.96 -9.11 14.33
C PHE A 96 -7.05 -10.11 14.73
N PHE A 97 -7.47 -10.99 13.83
CA PHE A 97 -8.49 -12.00 14.14
C PHE A 97 -8.03 -12.99 15.19
N LYS A 98 -6.77 -13.44 15.13
CA LYS A 98 -6.20 -14.31 16.17
C LYS A 98 -6.26 -13.65 17.55
N LYS A 99 -5.86 -12.39 17.64
CA LYS A 99 -5.95 -11.62 18.89
C LYS A 99 -7.40 -11.46 19.36
N LEU A 100 -8.31 -11.20 18.43
CA LEU A 100 -9.72 -11.05 18.73
C LEU A 100 -10.34 -12.35 19.24
N GLU A 101 -9.93 -13.50 18.71
CA GLU A 101 -10.34 -14.82 19.18
C GLU A 101 -9.89 -15.07 20.64
N GLU A 102 -8.62 -14.80 20.96
CA GLU A 102 -8.08 -14.91 22.31
C GLU A 102 -8.83 -14.01 23.32
N GLU A 103 -9.04 -12.74 22.98
CA GLU A 103 -9.76 -11.78 23.84
C GLU A 103 -11.25 -12.13 23.99
N MET A 104 -11.86 -12.76 22.97
CA MET A 104 -13.25 -13.22 23.03
C MET A 104 -13.40 -14.49 23.89
N GLU A 105 -12.42 -15.38 23.87
CA GLU A 105 -12.41 -16.57 24.74
C GLU A 105 -12.39 -16.17 26.21
N GLU A 106 -11.51 -15.22 26.59
CA GLU A 106 -11.44 -14.66 27.95
C GLU A 106 -12.80 -14.09 28.39
N VAL A 107 -13.40 -13.23 27.56
CA VAL A 107 -14.70 -12.61 27.85
C VAL A 107 -15.82 -13.66 27.96
N SER A 108 -15.77 -14.72 27.14
CA SER A 108 -16.74 -15.80 27.20
C SER A 108 -16.59 -16.63 28.48
N MET A 109 -15.35 -16.89 28.91
CA MET A 109 -15.07 -17.59 30.17
C MET A 109 -15.57 -16.78 31.37
N GLU A 110 -15.30 -15.47 31.42
CA GLU A 110 -15.82 -14.58 32.48
C GLU A 110 -17.35 -14.59 32.56
N ARG A 111 -18.02 -14.47 31.41
CA ARG A 111 -19.48 -14.25 31.36
C ARG A 111 -20.30 -15.54 31.40
N HIS A 112 -19.74 -16.64 30.92
CA HIS A 112 -20.49 -17.86 30.65
C HIS A 112 -19.82 -19.14 31.17
N GLY A 113 -18.60 -19.06 31.73
CA GLY A 113 -17.86 -20.21 32.26
C GLY A 113 -17.42 -21.23 31.20
N ARG A 114 -17.53 -20.90 29.91
CA ARG A 114 -17.13 -21.73 28.78
C ARG A 114 -16.76 -20.90 27.56
N ALA A 115 -15.88 -21.41 26.71
CA ALA A 115 -15.62 -20.85 25.39
C ALA A 115 -16.87 -20.96 24.49
N LYS A 116 -17.18 -19.88 23.76
CA LYS A 116 -18.23 -19.85 22.74
C LYS A 116 -17.59 -19.68 21.37
N GLN A 117 -18.23 -20.24 20.34
CA GLN A 117 -17.79 -20.07 18.96
C GLN A 117 -17.92 -18.61 18.53
N LEU A 118 -16.85 -18.07 17.94
CA LEU A 118 -16.82 -16.76 17.34
C LEU A 118 -17.29 -16.85 15.88
N VAL A 119 -18.27 -16.03 15.50
CA VAL A 119 -18.74 -15.90 14.12
C VAL A 119 -18.53 -14.45 13.68
N VAL A 120 -17.75 -14.24 12.63
CA VAL A 120 -17.44 -12.91 12.09
C VAL A 120 -18.21 -12.70 10.79
N PHE A 121 -19.04 -11.66 10.75
CA PHE A 121 -19.70 -11.19 9.52
C PHE A 121 -18.91 -10.01 8.95
N PHE A 122 -18.45 -10.12 7.70
CA PHE A 122 -17.84 -9.00 6.97
C PHE A 122 -18.63 -8.72 5.69
N GLY A 123 -18.91 -7.45 5.43
CA GLY A 123 -19.60 -7.00 4.22
C GLY A 123 -18.62 -6.67 3.09
N ALA A 124 -19.09 -6.71 1.85
CA ALA A 124 -18.33 -6.38 0.63
C ALA A 124 -18.00 -4.88 0.46
N ALA A 125 -17.91 -4.12 1.56
CA ALA A 125 -17.37 -2.77 1.53
C ALA A 125 -15.84 -2.87 1.50
N GLY A 126 -15.27 -2.99 0.29
CA GLY A 126 -13.82 -3.03 0.11
C GLY A 126 -13.10 -1.87 0.80
N ILE A 127 -11.83 -2.07 1.17
CA ILE A 127 -10.99 -1.01 1.72
C ILE A 127 -10.74 0.02 0.61
N GLY A 128 -11.56 1.07 0.55
CA GLY A 128 -11.48 2.06 -0.53
C GLY A 128 -10.07 2.60 -0.73
N THR A 129 -9.46 2.33 -1.88
CA THR A 129 -8.33 3.11 -2.41
C THR A 129 -8.89 4.45 -2.82
N GLY A 130 -8.70 5.46 -1.97
CA GLY A 130 -9.27 6.79 -2.16
C GLY A 130 -8.77 7.43 -3.45
N GLY A 131 -9.61 7.40 -4.48
CA GLY A 131 -9.64 8.37 -5.56
C GLY A 131 -11.05 8.93 -5.57
N GLY A 132 -11.27 10.03 -4.85
CA GLY A 132 -12.51 10.78 -4.95
C GLY A 132 -12.61 11.33 -6.37
N LEU A 133 -13.61 10.89 -7.12
CA LEU A 133 -14.09 11.66 -8.26
C LEU A 133 -14.97 12.76 -7.66
N GLU A 134 -14.42 13.95 -7.54
CA GLU A 134 -15.25 15.14 -7.45
C GLU A 134 -16.02 15.29 -8.78
N PRO A 135 -17.35 15.46 -8.75
CA PRO A 135 -18.05 15.94 -9.93
C PRO A 135 -17.63 17.39 -10.19
N ALA A 136 -17.21 17.67 -11.42
CA ALA A 136 -17.00 19.03 -11.90
C ALA A 136 -18.31 19.85 -11.81
N ALA A 137 -18.13 21.14 -11.55
CA ALA A 137 -19.13 22.19 -11.33
C ALA A 137 -20.33 22.19 -12.29
#